data_AF-A0A5J6SLL3-F1
#
_entry.id   AF-A0A5J6SLL3-F1
#
_cell.length_a   1.000
_cell.length_b   1.000
_cell.length_c   1.000
_cell.angle_alpha   90.00
_cell.angle_beta   90.00
_cell.angle_gamma   90.00
#
_symmetry.space_group_name_H-M   'P 1'
#
loop_
_entity.id
_entity.type
_entity.pdbx_description
1 polymer ?
#
loop_
_entity_poly.entity_id
_entity_poly.type
_entity_poly.pdbx_seq_one_letter_code
_entity_poly.pdbx_strand_id
1 'polypeptide(L)'
;MPLFEFMYGTGGAVMYTMTALAFFLVMDWIAGIRAAKKDGTYASKYGIDGVFRSFFILLLPSGGHLLDKVLNAPGDLFGLLAFGVLYHIIQSMTAKSIRAGWGEWVPEGILNKITDWVQAELEAKIARSQQRKDGLK
;
A
#
# COMPACT_ATOMS: atom_id res chain seq x y z
N MET A 1 -11.52 -13.80 -11.64
CA MET A 1 -10.80 -14.84 -10.87
C MET A 1 -11.51 -14.94 -9.52
N PRO A 2 -12.14 -16.07 -9.17
CA PRO A 2 -13.04 -16.15 -8.01
C PRO A 2 -12.38 -15.79 -6.68
N LEU A 3 -11.13 -16.21 -6.47
CA LEU A 3 -10.40 -15.96 -5.22
C LEU A 3 -9.99 -14.49 -5.03
N PHE A 4 -9.55 -13.82 -6.10
CA PHE A 4 -9.17 -12.41 -6.03
C PHE A 4 -10.38 -11.54 -5.68
N GLU A 5 -11.50 -11.79 -6.36
CA GLU A 5 -12.76 -11.07 -6.14
C GLU A 5 -13.33 -11.33 -4.75
N PHE A 6 -13.19 -12.56 -4.24
CA PHE A 6 -13.54 -12.89 -2.86
C PHE A 6 -12.68 -12.14 -1.83
N MET A 7 -11.36 -12.07 -2.06
CA MET A 7 -10.43 -11.48 -1.09
C MET A 7 -10.44 -9.95 -1.09
N TYR A 8 -10.53 -9.32 -2.26
CA TYR A 8 -10.33 -7.87 -2.41
C TYR A 8 -11.57 -7.13 -2.91
N GLY A 9 -12.56 -7.86 -3.43
CA GLY A 9 -13.75 -7.30 -4.05
C GLY A 9 -13.65 -7.18 -5.57
N THR A 10 -14.70 -6.61 -6.14
CA THR A 10 -14.91 -6.51 -7.59
C THR A 10 -14.87 -5.06 -8.06
N GLY A 11 -14.52 -4.84 -9.33
CA GLY A 11 -14.63 -3.55 -9.99
C GLY A 11 -13.28 -2.92 -10.36
N GLY A 12 -13.33 -1.91 -11.23
CA GLY A 12 -12.14 -1.25 -11.76
C GLY A 12 -11.26 -0.62 -10.67
N ALA A 13 -11.88 0.05 -9.69
CA ALA A 13 -11.15 0.69 -8.59
C ALA A 13 -10.31 -0.33 -7.79
N VAL A 14 -10.89 -1.47 -7.41
CA VAL A 14 -10.17 -2.55 -6.71
C VAL A 14 -9.00 -3.06 -7.55
N MET A 15 -9.24 -3.34 -8.83
CA MET A 15 -8.18 -3.80 -9.74
C MET A 15 -7.03 -2.81 -9.85
N TYR A 16 -7.30 -1.53 -10.09
CA TYR A 16 -6.27 -0.51 -10.23
C TYR A 16 -5.51 -0.28 -8.92
N THR A 17 -6.20 -0.27 -7.77
CA THR A 17 -5.57 -0.13 -6.46
C THR A 17 -4.64 -1.31 -6.17
N MET A 18 -5.10 -2.55 -6.38
CA MET A 18 -4.27 -3.73 -6.16
C MET A 18 -3.09 -3.82 -7.14
N THR A 19 -3.29 -3.38 -8.39
CA THR A 19 -2.22 -3.29 -9.40
C THR A 19 -1.17 -2.26 -8.99
N ALA A 20 -1.58 -1.08 -8.51
CA ALA A 20 -0.67 -0.06 -8.00
C ALA A 20 0.12 -0.58 -6.78
N LEU A 21 -0.56 -1.23 -5.83
CA LEU A 21 0.08 -1.86 -4.68
C LEU A 21 1.14 -2.87 -5.10
N ALA A 22 0.81 -3.79 -6.02
CA ALA A 22 1.75 -4.78 -6.52
C ALA A 22 2.95 -4.13 -7.22
N PHE A 23 2.70 -3.10 -8.06
CA PHE A 23 3.74 -2.37 -8.76
C PHE A 23 4.74 -1.70 -7.80
N PHE A 24 4.24 -0.90 -6.85
CA PHE A 24 5.11 -0.22 -5.88
C PHE A 24 5.80 -1.19 -4.93
N LEU A 25 5.17 -2.32 -4.61
CA LEU A 25 5.80 -3.38 -3.83
C LEU A 25 6.99 -3.99 -4.58
N VAL A 26 6.86 -4.25 -5.90
CA VAL A 26 7.99 -4.73 -6.72
C VAL A 26 9.11 -3.71 -6.77
N MET A 27 8.80 -2.41 -6.92
CA MET A 27 9.81 -1.35 -6.85
C MET A 27 10.53 -1.30 -5.50
N ASP A 28 9.78 -1.39 -4.40
CA ASP A 28 10.32 -1.45 -3.04
C ASP A 28 11.30 -2.62 -2.86
N TRP A 29 11.01 -3.76 -3.48
CA TRP A 29 11.89 -4.93 -3.50
C TRP A 29 13.17 -4.69 -4.27
N ILE A 30 13.07 -4.13 -5.48
CA ILE A 30 14.23 -3.81 -6.32
C ILE A 30 15.17 -2.86 -5.57
N ALA A 31 14.63 -1.78 -4.99
CA ALA A 31 15.38 -0.82 -4.19
C ALA A 31 15.98 -1.50 -2.94
N GLY A 32 15.21 -2.34 -2.25
CA GLY A 32 15.65 -3.06 -1.06
C GLY A 32 16.82 -4.01 -1.29
N ILE A 33 16.75 -4.82 -2.36
CA ILE A 33 17.85 -5.73 -2.76
C ILE A 33 19.10 -4.92 -3.07
N ARG A 34 18.98 -3.83 -3.83
CA ARG A 34 20.13 -2.99 -4.19
C ARG A 34 20.75 -2.33 -2.96
N ALA A 35 19.93 -1.78 -2.07
CA ALA A 35 20.38 -1.20 -0.81
C ALA A 35 21.11 -2.25 0.05
N ALA A 36 20.51 -3.43 0.27
CA ALA A 36 21.12 -4.49 1.08
C ALA A 36 22.46 -4.97 0.51
N LYS A 37 22.60 -5.05 -0.82
CA LYS A 37 23.89 -5.37 -1.46
C LYS A 37 24.94 -4.27 -1.26
N LYS A 38 24.54 -3.00 -1.36
CA LYS A 38 25.44 -1.86 -1.15
C LYS A 38 25.89 -1.77 0.32
N ASP A 39 25.00 -2.04 1.25
CA ASP A 39 25.26 -1.99 2.69
C ASP A 39 25.98 -3.26 3.21
N GLY A 40 26.21 -4.26 2.35
CA GLY A 40 26.82 -5.54 2.74
C GLY A 40 25.94 -6.44 3.62
N THR A 41 24.64 -6.16 3.72
CA THR A 41 23.68 -6.85 4.60
C THR A 41 22.79 -7.87 3.88
N TYR A 42 23.07 -8.16 2.61
CA TYR A 42 22.29 -9.10 1.81
C TYR A 42 22.47 -10.54 2.31
N ALA A 43 21.41 -11.14 2.85
CA ALA A 43 21.40 -12.51 3.36
C ALA A 43 20.15 -13.27 2.90
N SER A 44 20.19 -14.61 2.90
CA SER A 44 19.04 -15.47 2.57
C SER A 44 17.83 -15.19 3.48
N LYS A 45 18.07 -14.96 4.77
CA LYS A 45 17.05 -14.55 5.76
C LYS A 45 16.32 -13.28 5.33
N TYR A 46 17.04 -12.28 4.81
CA TYR A 46 16.44 -11.03 4.31
C TYR A 46 15.44 -11.28 3.19
N GLY A 47 15.75 -12.19 2.26
CA GLY A 47 14.84 -12.57 1.17
C GLY A 47 13.58 -13.26 1.67
N ILE A 48 13.73 -14.26 2.55
CA ILE A 48 12.60 -15.02 3.12
C ILE A 48 11.68 -14.12 3.95
N ASP A 49 12.25 -13.34 4.87
CA ASP A 49 11.49 -12.39 5.70
C ASP A 49 10.79 -11.34 4.84
N GLY A 50 11.42 -10.93 3.72
CA GLY A 50 10.83 -10.06 2.73
C GLY A 50 9.54 -10.63 2.13
N VAL A 51 9.52 -11.91 1.75
CA VAL A 51 8.35 -12.56 1.15
C VAL A 51 7.18 -12.57 2.13
N PHE A 52 7.43 -12.98 3.37
CA PHE A 52 6.40 -12.99 4.42
C PHE A 52 5.86 -11.59 4.71
N ARG A 53 6.75 -10.57 4.73
CA ARG A 53 6.34 -9.17 4.87
C ARG A 53 5.40 -8.75 3.75
N SER A 54 5.77 -9.00 2.49
CA SER A 54 4.94 -8.67 1.33
C SER A 54 3.57 -9.33 1.40
N PHE A 55 3.54 -10.63 1.72
CA PHE A 55 2.30 -11.38 1.84
C PHE A 55 1.40 -10.80 2.94
N PHE A 56 1.97 -10.55 4.12
CA PHE A 56 1.24 -9.94 5.24
C PHE A 56 0.67 -8.56 4.89
N ILE A 57 1.45 -7.72 4.21
CA ILE A 57 1.01 -6.40 3.77
C ILE A 57 -0.18 -6.49 2.81
N LEU A 58 -0.16 -7.42 1.86
CA LEU A 58 -1.27 -7.59 0.90
C LEU A 58 -2.54 -8.19 1.55
N LEU A 59 -2.42 -8.87 2.69
CA LEU A 59 -3.59 -9.33 3.44
C LEU A 59 -4.35 -8.17 4.12
N LEU A 60 -3.72 -7.02 4.39
CA LEU A 60 -4.39 -5.90 5.05
C LEU A 60 -5.56 -5.31 4.22
N PRO A 61 -5.39 -4.96 2.93
CA PRO A 61 -6.51 -4.58 2.07
C PRO A 61 -7.60 -5.65 2.03
N SER A 62 -7.21 -6.92 1.97
CA SER A 62 -8.17 -8.03 1.96
C SER A 62 -8.98 -8.12 3.25
N GLY A 63 -8.33 -7.99 4.41
CA GLY A 63 -9.00 -7.90 5.70
C GLY A 63 -9.98 -6.71 5.74
N GLY A 64 -9.60 -5.57 5.17
CA GLY A 64 -10.48 -4.42 4.99
C GLY A 64 -11.74 -4.76 4.20
N HIS A 65 -11.59 -5.44 3.05
CA HIS A 65 -12.73 -5.88 2.24
C HIS A 65 -13.66 -6.84 2.99
N LEU A 66 -13.10 -7.81 3.71
CA LEU A 66 -13.90 -8.75 4.50
C LEU A 66 -14.66 -8.04 5.62
N LEU A 67 -14.03 -7.08 6.29
CA LEU A 67 -14.71 -6.25 7.29
C LEU A 67 -15.80 -5.38 6.67
N ASP A 68 -15.58 -4.82 5.48
CA ASP A 68 -16.63 -4.09 4.76
C ASP A 68 -17.85 -4.99 4.49
N LYS A 69 -17.64 -6.26 4.13
CA LYS A 69 -18.74 -7.23 3.94
C LYS A 69 -19.46 -7.55 5.24
N VAL A 70 -18.74 -7.73 6.34
CA VAL A 70 -19.34 -7.99 7.67
C VAL A 70 -20.18 -6.79 8.14
N LEU A 71 -19.70 -5.57 7.87
CA LEU A 71 -20.34 -4.33 8.33
C LEU A 71 -21.33 -3.74 7.32
N ASN A 72 -21.56 -4.39 6.18
CA ASN A 72 -22.31 -3.85 5.04
C ASN A 72 -21.85 -2.45 4.61
N ALA A 73 -20.54 -2.19 4.69
CA ALA A 73 -19.93 -0.93 4.27
C ALA A 73 -19.60 -0.96 2.76
N PRO A 74 -19.59 0.20 2.08
CA PRO A 74 -19.44 0.29 0.63
C PRO A 74 -17.99 0.15 0.12
N GLY A 75 -17.07 -0.43 0.91
CA GLY A 75 -15.64 -0.53 0.58
C GLY A 75 -14.74 0.50 1.28
N ASP A 76 -15.22 1.12 2.34
CA ASP A 76 -14.50 2.19 3.05
C ASP A 76 -13.25 1.64 3.77
N LEU A 77 -13.33 0.46 4.38
CA LEU A 77 -12.22 -0.16 5.11
C LEU A 77 -11.17 -0.76 4.17
N PHE A 78 -11.60 -1.38 3.07
CA PHE A 78 -10.71 -1.76 1.96
C PHE A 78 -9.92 -0.55 1.49
N GLY A 79 -10.61 0.56 1.18
CA GLY A 79 -9.97 1.79 0.73
C GLY A 79 -8.96 2.30 1.75
N LEU A 80 -9.36 2.42 3.01
CA LEU A 80 -8.51 2.91 4.09
C LEU A 80 -7.21 2.10 4.20
N LEU A 81 -7.33 0.76 4.28
CA LEU A 81 -6.17 -0.12 4.43
C LEU A 81 -5.33 -0.18 3.15
N ALA A 82 -5.96 -0.19 1.97
CA ALA A 82 -5.25 -0.20 0.70
C ALA A 82 -4.43 1.07 0.47
N PHE A 83 -5.00 2.25 0.70
CA PHE A 83 -4.28 3.51 0.57
C PHE A 83 -3.24 3.69 1.68
N GLY A 84 -3.54 3.28 2.91
CA GLY A 84 -2.56 3.33 4.02
C GLY A 84 -1.35 2.42 3.76
N VAL A 85 -1.58 1.24 3.21
CA VAL A 85 -0.50 0.36 2.76
C VAL A 85 0.28 0.98 1.60
N LEU A 86 -0.41 1.54 0.59
CA LEU A 86 0.24 2.17 -0.56
C LEU A 86 1.16 3.31 -0.12
N TYR A 87 0.69 4.16 0.80
CA TYR A 87 1.47 5.22 1.44
C TYR A 87 2.77 4.69 2.05
N HIS A 88 2.68 3.66 2.90
CA HIS A 88 3.86 3.08 3.55
C HIS A 88 4.82 2.38 2.58
N ILE A 89 4.31 1.73 1.53
CA ILE A 89 5.15 1.11 0.49
C ILE A 89 5.94 2.19 -0.25
N ILE A 90 5.31 3.30 -0.64
CA ILE A 90 5.99 4.39 -1.33
C ILE A 90 7.08 4.99 -0.43
N GLN A 91 6.79 5.26 0.84
CA GLN A 91 7.80 5.74 1.80
C GLN A 91 8.98 4.78 1.96
N SER A 92 8.69 3.48 2.14
CA SER A 92 9.71 2.44 2.25
C SER A 92 10.58 2.35 0.98
N MET A 93 9.94 2.42 -0.19
CA MET A 93 10.62 2.40 -1.50
C MET A 93 11.54 3.60 -1.66
N THR A 94 11.07 4.81 -1.32
CA THR A 94 11.86 6.04 -1.36
C THR A 94 13.09 5.90 -0.47
N ALA A 95 12.91 5.53 0.81
CA ALA A 95 14.01 5.41 1.75
C ALA A 95 15.06 4.36 1.31
N LYS A 96 14.60 3.21 0.78
CA LYS A 96 15.51 2.18 0.25
C LYS A 96 16.23 2.65 -1.01
N SER A 97 15.57 3.41 -1.88
CA SER A 97 16.18 3.93 -3.10
C SER A 97 17.28 4.94 -2.78
N ILE A 98 17.05 5.83 -1.80
CA ILE A 98 18.08 6.74 -1.28
C ILE A 98 19.27 5.92 -0.75
N ARG A 99 19.00 4.91 0.07
CA ARG A 99 20.06 4.04 0.63
C ARG A 99 20.83 3.30 -0.46
N ALA A 100 20.13 2.83 -1.50
CA ALA A 100 20.71 2.23 -2.70
C ALA A 100 21.62 3.19 -3.50
N GLY A 101 21.60 4.50 -3.18
CA GLY A 101 22.36 5.54 -3.87
C GLY A 101 21.62 6.12 -5.08
N TRP A 102 20.29 5.99 -5.13
CA TRP A 102 19.46 6.47 -6.22
C TRP A 102 18.79 7.81 -5.94
N GLY A 103 19.20 8.52 -4.88
CA GLY A 103 18.60 9.80 -4.49
C GLY A 103 18.58 10.84 -5.62
N GLU A 104 19.61 10.87 -6.47
CA GLU A 104 19.66 11.78 -7.63
C GLU A 104 18.68 11.41 -8.76
N TRP A 105 18.27 10.14 -8.85
CA TRP A 105 17.35 9.65 -9.88
C TRP A 105 15.91 9.53 -9.38
N VAL A 106 15.72 9.43 -8.06
CA VAL A 106 14.42 9.34 -7.43
C VAL A 106 13.93 10.74 -7.11
N PRO A 107 12.81 11.20 -7.71
CA PRO A 107 12.31 12.54 -7.46
C PRO A 107 11.61 12.58 -6.09
N GLU A 108 12.39 12.70 -5.01
CA GLU A 108 11.89 12.72 -3.63
C GLU A 108 10.77 13.74 -3.43
N GLY A 109 10.92 14.94 -4.00
CA GLY A 109 9.89 15.98 -3.93
C GLY A 109 8.56 15.59 -4.59
N ILE A 110 8.59 14.75 -5.63
CA ILE A 110 7.36 14.23 -6.26
C ILE A 110 6.78 13.11 -5.40
N LEU A 111 7.62 12.21 -4.89
CA LEU A 111 7.16 11.10 -4.05
C LEU A 111 6.55 11.59 -2.73
N ASN A 112 7.14 12.62 -2.10
CA ASN A 112 6.56 13.26 -0.93
C ASN A 112 5.20 13.87 -1.25
N LYS A 113 5.06 14.59 -2.37
CA LYS A 113 3.76 15.13 -2.81
C LYS A 113 2.71 14.05 -3.06
N ILE A 114 3.10 12.92 -3.64
CA ILE A 114 2.19 11.77 -3.82
C ILE A 114 1.77 11.22 -2.46
N THR A 115 2.72 11.10 -1.53
CA THR A 115 2.50 10.59 -0.18
C THR A 115 1.56 11.52 0.60
N ASP A 116 1.77 12.83 0.53
CA ASP A 116 0.90 13.86 1.11
C ASP A 116 -0.51 13.83 0.48
N TRP A 117 -0.60 13.66 -0.84
CA TRP A 117 -1.88 13.53 -1.53
C TRP A 117 -2.65 12.28 -1.11
N VAL A 118 -1.97 11.13 -0.97
CA VAL A 118 -2.59 9.88 -0.48
C VAL A 118 -3.11 10.10 0.95
N GLN A 119 -2.33 10.76 1.80
CA GLN A 119 -2.77 11.09 3.16
C GLN A 119 -4.01 12.00 3.15
N ALA A 120 -4.03 13.05 2.33
CA ALA A 120 -5.18 13.93 2.20
C ALA A 120 -6.43 13.20 1.69
N GLU A 121 -6.30 12.27 0.73
CA GLU A 121 -7.43 11.45 0.26
C GLU A 121 -7.93 10.50 1.36
N LEU A 122 -7.04 9.94 2.18
CA LEU A 122 -7.38 9.15 3.37
C LEU A 122 -8.24 9.98 4.34
N GLU A 123 -7.78 11.18 4.70
CA GLU A 123 -8.49 12.10 5.59
C GLU A 123 -9.86 12.49 5.02
N ALA A 124 -9.92 12.78 3.71
CA ALA A 124 -11.17 13.11 3.03
C ALA A 124 -12.16 11.92 2.99
N LYS A 125 -11.68 10.68 2.89
CA LYS A 125 -12.54 9.48 2.97
C LYS A 125 -13.06 9.27 4.40
N ILE A 126 -12.21 9.45 5.41
CA ILE A 126 -12.62 9.38 6.82
C ILE A 126 -13.70 10.43 7.12
N ALA A 127 -13.49 11.68 6.70
CA ALA A 127 -14.43 12.77 6.90
C ALA A 127 -15.79 12.51 6.21
N ARG A 128 -15.78 12.02 4.96
CA ARG A 128 -17.00 11.64 4.23
C ARG A 128 -17.76 10.50 4.91
N SER A 129 -17.05 9.50 5.45
CA SER A 129 -17.67 8.40 6.19
C SER A 129 -18.34 8.91 7.47
N GLN A 130 -17.68 9.83 8.19
CA GLN A 130 -18.24 10.44 9.41
C GLN A 130 -19.51 11.27 9.12
N GLN A 131 -19.49 12.11 8.08
CA GLN A 131 -20.66 12.91 7.69
C GLN A 131 -21.88 12.05 7.34
N ARG A 132 -21.70 10.90 6.69
CA ARG A 132 -22.80 9.96 6.41
C ARG A 132 -23.39 9.36 7.69
N LYS A 133 -22.57 9.08 8.71
CA LYS A 133 -23.04 8.57 10.01
C LYS A 133 -23.83 9.62 10.78
N ASP A 134 -23.43 10.89 10.71
CA ASP A 134 -24.10 11.96 11.44
C ASP A 134 -25.40 12.42 10.75
N GLY A 135 -25.52 12.32 9.43
CA GLY A 135 -26.77 12.57 8.70
C GLY A 135 -27.82 11.45 8.75
N LEU A 136 -27.47 10.29 9.33
CA LEU A 136 -28.37 9.16 9.58
C LEU A 136 -28.94 9.15 11.01
N LYS A 137 -28.54 10.11 11.85
CA LYS A 137 -29.13 10.36 13.18
C LYS A 137 -30.21 11.43 13.09
#